data_AF-A0A2T2RTA7-F1
#
_entry.id   AF-A0A2T2RTA7-F1
#
_cell.length_a   1.000
_cell.length_b   1.000
_cell.length_c   1.000
_cell.angle_alpha   90.00
_cell.angle_beta   90.00
_cell.angle_gamma   90.00
#
_symmetry.space_group_name_H-M   'P 1'
#
loop_
_entity.id
_entity.type
_entity.pdbx_description
1 polymer ?
#
loop_
_entity_poly.entity_id
_entity_poly.type
_entity_poly.pdbx_seq_one_letter_code
_entity_poly.pdbx_strand_id
1 'polypeptide(L)'
;MQLAQIFRLNWSRRLLKTSATAILLVVLSVGLSGAWWDFGGDDNGDQTTRESTLPQGQAITDPTSLLRYALPIDNEPIREFQKDIEDIAFQLRSTRWGAMSQDARDANRVLSNRSSDILAGVPEEGKPQAEALIPQMEDKLSQLREAISSQDKSQVWIKRRELLNQLDRIEEMMVEEFPYEVPAEYADLPQLKGRSTVEVETTQGNLDIVVDGYSAPVTAGNFVDLVERGFYDGLEFIRAEDFVLQTGDPPGSEEGFIDPKTGEYRSVPMEVLVRGDSKPTYGVTLEEAGRYRAQPMLPFSANGAVAMARPGIDPNGGSSQFFFFKYDSELTPPGFNVMDGRYAVFGYVVEGGEILADLSEDDKIVSAQVVEGEENLVEPQVAQAS
;
A
#
# COMPACT_ATOMS: atom_id res chain seq x y z
N MET A 1 -35.50 -69.70 33.66
CA MET A 1 -36.02 -69.09 32.41
C MET A 1 -36.18 -67.57 32.55
N GLN A 2 -35.17 -66.84 33.07
CA GLN A 2 -35.25 -65.39 33.32
C GLN A 2 -33.92 -64.62 33.05
N LEU A 3 -32.89 -65.25 32.48
CA LEU A 3 -31.62 -64.58 32.14
C LEU A 3 -31.47 -64.25 30.64
N ALA A 4 -32.32 -64.80 29.77
CA ALA A 4 -32.27 -64.58 28.32
C ALA A 4 -33.00 -63.29 27.85
N GLN A 5 -33.88 -62.71 28.67
CA GLN A 5 -34.61 -61.49 28.33
C GLN A 5 -33.87 -60.19 28.68
N ILE A 6 -32.92 -60.23 29.62
CA ILE A 6 -32.16 -59.04 30.04
C ILE A 6 -31.04 -58.69 29.04
N PHE A 7 -30.45 -59.69 28.38
CA PHE A 7 -29.39 -59.47 27.39
C PHE A 7 -29.89 -58.99 26.02
N ARG A 8 -31.11 -59.37 25.60
CA ARG A 8 -31.68 -58.91 24.32
C ARG A 8 -32.12 -57.44 24.33
N LEU A 9 -32.50 -56.90 25.49
CA LEU A 9 -33.03 -55.54 25.61
C LEU A 9 -31.92 -54.45 25.54
N ASN A 10 -30.69 -54.79 25.92
CA ASN A 10 -29.55 -53.86 25.85
C ASN A 10 -28.87 -53.84 24.47
N TRP A 11 -28.98 -54.92 23.70
CA TRP A 11 -28.43 -55.00 22.35
C TRP A 11 -29.24 -54.18 21.34
N SER A 12 -30.57 -54.24 21.43
CA SER A 12 -31.47 -53.43 20.58
C SER A 12 -31.34 -51.92 20.86
N ARG A 13 -31.17 -51.52 22.14
CA ARG A 13 -30.91 -50.12 22.51
C ARG A 13 -29.53 -49.62 22.04
N ARG A 14 -28.51 -50.48 22.04
CA ARG A 14 -27.18 -50.14 21.48
C ARG A 14 -27.25 -49.98 19.96
N LEU A 15 -27.92 -50.89 19.26
CA LEU A 15 -28.14 -50.80 17.81
C LEU A 15 -28.91 -49.53 17.43
N LEU A 16 -29.98 -49.20 18.16
CA LEU A 16 -30.74 -47.96 17.92
C LEU A 16 -29.87 -46.71 18.12
N LYS A 17 -29.01 -46.68 19.15
CA LYS A 17 -28.09 -45.55 19.37
C LYS A 17 -27.03 -45.46 18.27
N THR A 18 -26.39 -46.57 17.88
CA THR A 18 -25.39 -46.56 16.81
C THR A 18 -25.98 -46.20 15.45
N SER A 19 -27.21 -46.63 15.16
CA SER A 19 -27.91 -46.28 13.93
C SER A 19 -28.32 -44.81 13.91
N ALA A 20 -28.78 -44.25 15.03
CA ALA A 20 -29.11 -42.82 15.13
C ALA A 20 -27.86 -41.94 14.94
N THR A 21 -26.71 -42.31 15.52
CA THR A 21 -25.45 -41.57 15.32
C THR A 21 -24.93 -41.70 13.89
N ALA A 22 -25.07 -42.87 13.26
CA ALA A 22 -24.70 -43.07 11.86
C ALA A 22 -25.59 -42.24 10.91
N ILE A 23 -26.90 -42.16 11.16
CA ILE A 23 -27.81 -41.30 10.39
C ILE A 23 -27.46 -39.82 10.60
N LEU A 24 -27.13 -39.39 11.82
CA LEU A 24 -26.71 -38.01 12.08
C LEU A 24 -25.40 -37.65 11.34
N LEU A 25 -24.44 -38.57 11.28
CA LEU A 25 -23.20 -38.40 10.52
C LEU A 25 -23.43 -38.40 9.00
N VAL A 26 -24.39 -39.18 8.50
CA VAL A 26 -24.81 -39.14 7.08
C VAL A 26 -25.54 -37.83 6.74
N VAL A 27 -26.38 -37.31 7.63
CA VAL A 27 -27.05 -36.01 7.44
C VAL A 27 -26.04 -34.85 7.49
N LEU A 28 -25.04 -34.90 8.38
CA LEU A 28 -23.95 -33.91 8.42
C LEU A 28 -23.04 -33.98 7.18
N SER A 29 -22.77 -35.18 6.67
CA SER A 29 -21.95 -35.34 5.46
C SER A 29 -22.72 -34.97 4.19
N VAL A 30 -24.03 -35.25 4.09
CA VAL A 30 -24.87 -34.80 2.97
C VAL A 30 -25.16 -33.30 3.06
N GLY A 31 -25.27 -32.71 4.26
CA GLY A 31 -25.39 -31.26 4.47
C GLY A 31 -24.15 -30.46 4.07
N LEU A 32 -22.96 -31.07 4.17
CA LEU A 32 -21.69 -30.51 3.66
C LEU A 32 -21.45 -30.81 2.17
N SER A 33 -22.18 -31.76 1.57
CA SER A 33 -22.04 -32.16 0.16
C SER A 33 -23.17 -31.61 -0.74
N GLY A 34 -24.17 -30.95 -0.16
CA GLY A 34 -25.29 -30.33 -0.89
C GLY A 34 -24.91 -29.09 -1.71
N ALA A 35 -23.66 -28.60 -1.59
CA ALA A 35 -23.12 -27.53 -2.42
C ALA A 35 -22.65 -28.00 -3.81
N TRP A 36 -22.85 -29.27 -4.18
CA TRP A 36 -22.30 -29.90 -5.39
C TRP A 36 -23.34 -30.65 -6.26
N TRP A 37 -24.65 -30.46 -6.03
CA TRP A 37 -25.70 -30.97 -6.91
C TRP A 37 -26.43 -29.83 -7.59
N ASP A 38 -25.87 -29.37 -8.72
CA ASP A 38 -26.54 -28.46 -9.65
C ASP A 38 -27.54 -29.27 -10.50
N PHE A 39 -28.81 -29.21 -10.15
CA PHE A 39 -29.91 -29.60 -11.04
C PHE A 39 -30.48 -28.32 -11.65
N GLY A 40 -30.14 -28.10 -12.92
CA GLY A 40 -30.50 -26.90 -13.66
C GLY A 40 -32.00 -26.58 -13.67
N GLY A 41 -32.27 -25.29 -13.66
CA GLY A 41 -33.57 -24.68 -13.92
C GLY A 41 -33.46 -23.16 -13.83
N ASP A 42 -33.62 -22.49 -14.97
CA ASP A 42 -33.60 -21.04 -15.16
C ASP A 42 -34.45 -20.27 -14.13
N ASP A 43 -34.00 -19.10 -13.70
CA ASP A 43 -34.39 -17.79 -14.28
C ASP A 43 -34.31 -16.65 -13.24
N ASN A 44 -33.70 -15.53 -13.66
CA ASN A 44 -33.79 -14.17 -13.12
C ASN A 44 -33.32 -13.82 -11.68
N GLY A 45 -32.23 -13.04 -11.63
CA GLY A 45 -32.11 -11.89 -10.73
C GLY A 45 -31.33 -12.10 -9.43
N ASP A 46 -30.14 -11.49 -9.39
CA ASP A 46 -29.41 -11.07 -8.19
C ASP A 46 -29.13 -12.15 -7.13
N GLN A 47 -28.05 -12.89 -7.34
CA GLN A 47 -27.36 -13.59 -6.25
C GLN A 47 -25.88 -13.27 -6.32
N THR A 48 -25.48 -12.28 -5.51
CA THR A 48 -24.10 -12.09 -5.08
C THR A 48 -23.58 -13.41 -4.52
N THR A 49 -22.76 -14.12 -5.31
CA THR A 49 -21.94 -15.22 -4.82
C THR A 49 -21.06 -14.64 -3.72
N ARG A 50 -21.33 -15.03 -2.47
CA ARG A 50 -20.44 -14.76 -1.34
C ARG A 50 -19.19 -15.61 -1.51
N GLU A 51 -18.26 -15.13 -2.33
CA GLU A 51 -16.90 -15.59 -2.31
C GLU A 51 -16.24 -15.15 -0.99
N SER A 52 -16.15 -16.09 -0.07
CA SER A 52 -15.24 -16.01 1.07
C SER A 52 -13.82 -16.30 0.57
N THR A 53 -13.28 -15.42 -0.26
CA THR A 53 -11.86 -15.42 -0.63
C THR A 53 -11.09 -14.70 0.48
N LEU A 54 -10.41 -15.43 1.35
CA LEU A 54 -9.29 -14.83 2.10
C LEU A 54 -8.37 -14.18 1.04
N PRO A 55 -7.84 -12.95 1.23
CA PRO A 55 -6.81 -12.43 0.34
C PRO A 55 -5.60 -13.36 0.48
N GLN A 56 -5.47 -14.32 -0.43
CA GLN A 56 -4.36 -15.27 -0.48
C GLN A 56 -3.25 -14.69 -1.35
N GLY A 57 -2.80 -13.49 -0.97
CA GLY A 57 -1.60 -12.84 -1.49
C GLY A 57 -0.78 -12.40 -0.29
N GLN A 58 0.53 -12.62 -0.33
CA GLN A 58 1.43 -12.06 0.66
C GLN A 58 1.38 -10.53 0.55
N ALA A 59 1.29 -9.83 1.69
CA ALA A 59 1.30 -8.38 1.67
C ALA A 59 2.67 -7.87 1.16
N ILE A 60 2.66 -6.86 0.29
CA ILE A 60 3.87 -6.17 -0.14
C ILE A 60 4.32 -5.28 1.02
N THR A 61 5.53 -5.48 1.52
CA THR A 61 6.03 -4.80 2.72
C THR A 61 7.14 -3.79 2.43
N ASP A 62 7.63 -3.74 1.19
CA ASP A 62 8.66 -2.81 0.75
C ASP A 62 8.01 -1.46 0.33
N PRO A 63 8.40 -0.34 0.97
CA PRO A 63 7.92 1.00 0.62
C PRO A 63 7.98 1.33 -0.88
N THR A 64 9.13 1.06 -1.51
CA THR A 64 9.34 1.40 -2.92
C THR A 64 8.48 0.55 -3.85
N SER A 65 8.30 -0.74 -3.54
CA SER A 65 7.35 -1.61 -4.24
C SER A 65 5.92 -1.09 -4.14
N LEU A 66 5.47 -0.68 -2.95
CA LEU A 66 4.12 -0.11 -2.77
C LEU A 66 3.93 1.14 -3.63
N LEU A 67 4.93 2.02 -3.68
CA LEU A 67 4.92 3.21 -4.53
C LEU A 67 4.88 2.82 -6.02
N ARG A 68 5.67 1.86 -6.50
CA ARG A 68 5.57 1.40 -7.91
C ARG A 68 4.16 0.93 -8.26
N TYR A 69 3.57 0.08 -7.42
CA TYR A 69 2.19 -0.41 -7.62
C TYR A 69 1.12 0.67 -7.47
N ALA A 70 1.44 1.80 -6.83
CA ALA A 70 0.55 2.95 -6.70
C ALA A 70 0.54 3.86 -7.93
N LEU A 71 1.52 3.74 -8.84
CA LEU A 71 1.55 4.55 -10.06
C LEU A 71 0.31 4.29 -10.93
N PRO A 72 -0.37 5.35 -11.42
CA PRO A 72 -1.59 5.25 -12.22
C PRO A 72 -1.28 4.90 -13.69
N ILE A 73 -0.61 3.76 -13.89
CA ILE A 73 -0.21 3.26 -15.22
C ILE A 73 -0.89 1.93 -15.52
N ASP A 74 -1.28 1.76 -16.77
CA ASP A 74 -1.87 0.52 -17.30
C ASP A 74 -1.01 -0.02 -18.44
N ASN A 75 0.08 -0.71 -18.06
CA ASN A 75 0.99 -1.36 -18.99
C ASN A 75 1.30 -2.78 -18.47
N GLU A 76 0.62 -3.79 -19.01
CA GLU A 76 0.80 -5.18 -18.57
C GLU A 76 2.26 -5.66 -18.66
N PRO A 77 3.02 -5.45 -19.77
CA PRO A 77 4.41 -5.90 -19.84
C PRO A 77 5.31 -5.34 -18.73
N ILE A 78 5.23 -4.04 -18.42
CA ILE A 78 6.09 -3.45 -17.39
C ILE A 78 5.73 -3.99 -16.00
N ARG A 79 4.44 -4.25 -15.74
CA ARG A 79 3.96 -4.87 -14.49
C ARG A 79 4.39 -6.34 -14.36
N GLU A 80 4.40 -7.10 -15.46
CA GLU A 80 4.94 -8.48 -15.50
C GLU A 80 6.43 -8.46 -15.13
N PHE A 81 7.21 -7.58 -15.77
CA PHE A 81 8.62 -7.40 -15.48
C PHE A 81 8.88 -6.99 -14.03
N GLN A 82 8.17 -5.98 -13.53
CA GLN A 82 8.28 -5.49 -12.15
C GLN A 82 8.09 -6.64 -11.16
N LYS A 83 6.98 -7.38 -11.31
CA LYS A 83 6.63 -8.48 -10.43
C LYS A 83 7.73 -9.54 -10.36
N ASP A 84 8.28 -9.94 -11.50
CA ASP A 84 9.35 -10.94 -11.57
C ASP A 84 10.62 -10.46 -10.84
N ILE A 85 11.02 -9.20 -11.03
CA ILE A 85 12.19 -8.64 -10.32
C ILE A 85 11.91 -8.47 -8.83
N GLU A 86 10.68 -8.12 -8.45
CA GLU A 86 10.31 -7.95 -7.06
C GLU A 86 10.29 -9.27 -6.28
N ASP A 87 9.76 -10.34 -6.88
CA ASP A 87 9.68 -11.68 -6.31
C ASP A 87 11.07 -12.24 -5.93
N ILE A 88 12.13 -11.84 -6.64
CA ILE A 88 13.51 -12.25 -6.34
C ILE A 88 13.89 -11.94 -4.89
N ALA A 89 13.46 -10.81 -4.31
CA ALA A 89 13.75 -10.47 -2.92
C ALA A 89 13.19 -11.53 -1.95
N PHE A 90 11.95 -11.97 -2.19
CA PHE A 90 11.32 -13.01 -1.39
C PHE A 90 12.04 -14.35 -1.54
N GLN A 91 12.35 -14.74 -2.78
CA GLN A 91 13.09 -15.97 -3.05
C GLN A 91 14.48 -15.94 -2.39
N LEU A 92 15.14 -14.78 -2.36
CA LEU A 92 16.47 -14.57 -1.79
C LEU A 92 16.49 -14.78 -0.27
N ARG A 93 15.47 -14.33 0.46
CA ARG A 93 15.32 -14.58 1.91
C ARG A 93 15.35 -16.07 2.23
N SER A 94 14.67 -16.88 1.41
CA SER A 94 14.66 -18.34 1.53
C SER A 94 15.77 -19.04 0.72
N THR A 95 16.71 -18.29 0.13
CA THR A 95 17.83 -18.80 -0.67
C THR A 95 17.40 -19.74 -1.82
N ARG A 96 16.25 -19.45 -2.45
CA ARG A 96 15.68 -20.25 -3.55
C ARG A 96 16.28 -19.88 -4.90
N TRP A 97 17.56 -20.20 -5.12
CA TRP A 97 18.31 -19.89 -6.35
C TRP A 97 17.64 -20.31 -7.65
N GLY A 98 16.98 -21.49 -7.67
CA GLY A 98 16.25 -21.95 -8.84
C GLY A 98 15.03 -21.10 -9.17
N ALA A 99 14.32 -20.58 -8.16
CA ALA A 99 13.19 -19.68 -8.35
C ALA A 99 13.67 -18.30 -8.83
N MET A 100 14.70 -17.73 -8.17
CA MET A 100 15.32 -16.48 -8.64
C MET A 100 15.80 -16.55 -10.09
N SER A 101 16.38 -17.69 -10.47
CA SER A 101 16.82 -17.92 -11.85
C SER A 101 15.66 -17.99 -12.84
N GLN A 102 14.48 -18.45 -12.41
CA GLN A 102 13.28 -18.49 -13.22
C GLN A 102 12.71 -17.08 -13.37
N ASP A 103 12.53 -16.36 -12.27
CA ASP A 103 12.03 -14.98 -12.26
C ASP A 103 12.90 -14.08 -13.14
N ALA A 104 14.23 -14.14 -13.00
CA ALA A 104 15.15 -13.36 -13.84
C ALA A 104 15.14 -13.76 -15.33
N ARG A 105 14.76 -15.00 -15.67
CA ARG A 105 14.57 -15.43 -17.07
C ARG A 105 13.27 -14.91 -17.65
N ASP A 106 12.20 -14.93 -16.86
CA ASP A 106 10.89 -14.45 -17.27
C ASP A 106 10.93 -12.92 -17.49
N ALA A 107 11.53 -12.17 -16.57
CA ALA A 107 11.85 -10.75 -16.74
C ALA A 107 12.67 -10.48 -18.01
N ASN A 108 13.68 -11.31 -18.31
CA ASN A 108 14.48 -11.15 -19.53
C ASN A 108 13.64 -11.38 -20.78
N ARG A 109 12.72 -12.35 -20.75
CA ARG A 109 11.83 -12.62 -21.88
C ARG A 109 10.91 -11.43 -22.14
N VAL A 110 10.41 -10.77 -21.10
CA VAL A 110 9.61 -9.55 -21.23
C VAL A 110 10.42 -8.44 -21.89
N LEU A 111 11.61 -8.10 -21.37
CA LEU A 111 12.43 -7.04 -21.97
C LEU A 111 12.81 -7.33 -23.43
N SER A 112 13.24 -8.56 -23.73
CA SER A 112 13.70 -8.89 -25.09
C SER A 112 12.58 -8.98 -26.12
N ASN A 113 11.37 -9.39 -25.72
CA ASN A 113 10.29 -9.68 -26.67
C ASN A 113 9.16 -8.64 -26.66
N ARG A 114 9.01 -7.88 -25.58
CA ARG A 114 7.89 -6.94 -25.36
C ARG A 114 8.36 -5.52 -25.02
N SER A 115 9.63 -5.17 -25.27
CA SER A 115 10.11 -3.79 -25.05
C SER A 115 9.34 -2.76 -25.86
N SER A 116 8.88 -3.09 -27.08
CA SER A 116 7.99 -2.21 -27.85
C SER A 116 6.66 -1.94 -27.14
N ASP A 117 6.11 -2.93 -26.46
CA ASP A 117 4.84 -2.82 -25.73
C ASP A 117 5.03 -2.01 -24.44
N ILE A 118 6.20 -2.13 -23.79
CA ILE A 118 6.60 -1.25 -22.69
C ILE A 118 6.64 0.20 -23.18
N LEU A 119 7.40 0.47 -24.25
CA LEU A 119 7.58 1.82 -24.78
C LEU A 119 6.29 2.44 -25.34
N ALA A 120 5.30 1.62 -25.69
CA ALA A 120 3.99 2.09 -26.14
C ALA A 120 3.21 2.82 -25.02
N GLY A 121 3.51 2.55 -23.76
CA GLY A 121 2.94 3.27 -22.62
C GLY A 121 3.65 4.58 -22.28
N VAL A 122 4.76 4.89 -22.96
CA VAL A 122 5.54 6.11 -22.71
C VAL A 122 5.12 7.19 -23.71
N PRO A 123 4.92 8.45 -23.29
CA PRO A 123 4.54 9.56 -24.16
C PRO A 123 5.67 9.92 -25.12
N GLU A 124 5.34 10.52 -26.27
CA GLU A 124 6.32 10.85 -27.31
C GLU A 124 7.51 11.69 -26.80
N GLU A 125 7.29 12.55 -25.81
CA GLU A 125 8.33 13.40 -25.21
C GLU A 125 9.36 12.60 -24.38
N GLY A 126 8.93 11.50 -23.74
CA GLY A 126 9.76 10.63 -22.91
C GLY A 126 10.30 9.39 -23.64
N LYS A 127 9.79 9.08 -24.84
CA LYS A 127 10.20 7.89 -25.61
C LYS A 127 11.71 7.79 -25.84
N PRO A 128 12.43 8.85 -26.28
CA PRO A 128 13.88 8.75 -26.50
C PRO A 128 14.66 8.35 -25.24
N GLN A 129 14.24 8.85 -24.08
CA GLN A 129 14.83 8.56 -22.79
C GLN A 129 14.51 7.11 -22.38
N ALA A 130 13.25 6.69 -22.50
CA ALA A 130 12.83 5.32 -22.18
C ALA A 130 13.53 4.29 -23.08
N GLU A 131 13.66 4.57 -24.39
CA GLU A 131 14.40 3.74 -25.33
C GLU A 131 15.88 3.60 -24.94
N ALA A 132 16.50 4.66 -24.40
CA ALA A 132 17.87 4.63 -23.91
C ALA A 132 18.02 3.86 -22.58
N LEU A 133 16.95 3.69 -21.81
CA LEU A 133 16.95 2.93 -20.55
C LEU A 133 16.82 1.42 -20.78
N ILE A 134 16.13 0.97 -21.83
CA ILE A 134 15.95 -0.47 -22.12
C ILE A 134 17.30 -1.23 -22.17
N PRO A 135 18.32 -0.80 -22.95
CA PRO A 135 19.61 -1.48 -22.95
C PRO A 135 20.33 -1.47 -21.58
N GLN A 136 20.11 -0.44 -20.76
CA GLN A 136 20.68 -0.37 -19.41
C GLN A 136 20.00 -1.38 -18.47
N MET A 137 18.69 -1.56 -18.61
CA MET A 137 17.95 -2.60 -17.89
C MET A 137 18.39 -4.00 -18.32
N GLU A 138 18.61 -4.23 -19.61
CA GLU A 138 19.14 -5.51 -20.12
C GLU A 138 20.52 -5.83 -19.55
N ASP A 139 21.44 -4.85 -19.51
CA ASP A 139 22.77 -5.01 -18.92
C ASP A 139 22.69 -5.32 -17.41
N LYS A 140 21.90 -4.55 -16.66
CA LYS A 140 21.69 -4.77 -15.22
C LYS A 140 21.04 -6.13 -14.94
N LEU A 141 20.08 -6.55 -15.75
CA LEU A 141 19.47 -7.87 -15.64
C LEU A 141 20.47 -8.99 -15.93
N SER A 142 21.39 -8.79 -16.88
CA SER A 142 22.48 -9.72 -17.13
C SER A 142 23.40 -9.86 -15.91
N GLN A 143 23.79 -8.74 -15.29
CA GLN A 143 24.58 -8.72 -14.05
C GLN A 143 23.84 -9.38 -12.89
N LEU A 144 22.52 -9.14 -12.75
CA LEU A 144 21.69 -9.80 -11.76
C LEU A 144 21.67 -11.33 -11.96
N ARG A 145 21.53 -11.79 -13.21
CA ARG A 145 21.56 -13.22 -13.55
C ARG A 145 22.91 -13.85 -13.25
N GLU A 146 24.01 -13.13 -13.48
CA GLU A 146 25.36 -13.58 -13.11
C GLU A 146 25.48 -13.74 -11.59
N ALA A 147 25.04 -12.74 -10.81
CA ALA A 147 25.02 -12.80 -9.35
C ALA A 147 24.17 -13.96 -8.81
N ILE A 148 23.02 -14.23 -9.43
CA ILE A 148 22.17 -15.39 -9.11
C ILE A 148 22.91 -16.70 -9.41
N SER A 149 23.58 -16.79 -10.57
CA SER A 149 24.31 -18.00 -10.97
C SER A 149 25.54 -18.26 -10.10
N SER A 150 26.22 -17.21 -9.64
CA SER A 150 27.36 -17.30 -8.72
C SER A 150 26.94 -17.46 -7.25
N GLN A 151 25.64 -17.39 -6.97
CA GLN A 151 25.05 -17.45 -5.63
C GLN A 151 25.54 -16.32 -4.70
N ASP A 152 25.88 -15.16 -5.26
CA ASP A 152 26.30 -13.98 -4.52
C ASP A 152 25.09 -13.18 -4.02
N LYS A 153 24.66 -13.47 -2.79
CA LYS A 153 23.49 -12.81 -2.17
C LYS A 153 23.60 -11.29 -2.13
N SER A 154 24.79 -10.77 -1.82
CA SER A 154 25.01 -9.34 -1.68
C SER A 154 24.86 -8.66 -3.04
N GLN A 155 25.44 -9.24 -4.09
CA GLN A 155 25.28 -8.71 -5.44
C GLN A 155 23.85 -8.85 -5.96
N VAL A 156 23.11 -9.90 -5.61
CA VAL A 156 21.69 -10.04 -6.00
C VAL A 156 20.86 -8.88 -5.42
N TRP A 157 21.04 -8.55 -4.14
CA TRP A 157 20.35 -7.41 -3.52
C TRP A 157 20.68 -6.09 -4.23
N ILE A 158 21.96 -5.83 -4.48
CA ILE A 158 22.43 -4.60 -5.13
C ILE A 158 21.90 -4.50 -6.56
N LYS A 159 22.10 -5.53 -7.38
CA LYS A 159 21.73 -5.51 -8.80
C LYS A 159 20.22 -5.50 -9.02
N ARG A 160 19.45 -6.18 -8.16
CA ARG A 160 17.99 -6.06 -8.16
C ARG A 160 17.55 -4.62 -7.93
N ARG A 161 18.08 -3.96 -6.90
CA ARG A 161 17.75 -2.56 -6.59
C ARG A 161 18.11 -1.64 -7.74
N GLU A 162 19.33 -1.74 -8.25
CA GLU A 162 19.76 -0.93 -9.40
C GLU A 162 18.85 -1.10 -10.63
N LEU A 163 18.34 -2.31 -10.87
CA LEU A 163 17.44 -2.62 -11.97
C LEU A 163 16.05 -2.00 -11.75
N LEU A 164 15.49 -2.13 -10.54
CA LEU A 164 14.22 -1.50 -10.17
C LEU A 164 14.31 0.04 -10.26
N ASN A 165 15.44 0.65 -9.89
CA ASN A 165 15.62 2.10 -10.04
C ASN A 165 15.59 2.55 -11.52
N GLN A 166 15.94 1.69 -12.48
CA GLN A 166 15.78 2.02 -13.91
C GLN A 166 14.33 1.83 -14.37
N LEU A 167 13.65 0.82 -13.82
CA LEU A 167 12.24 0.57 -14.05
C LEU A 167 11.41 1.77 -13.59
N ASP A 168 11.68 2.30 -12.38
CA ASP A 168 11.00 3.46 -11.79
C ASP A 168 10.97 4.63 -12.75
N ARG A 169 12.12 4.95 -13.37
CA ARG A 169 12.22 6.03 -14.35
C ARG A 169 11.33 5.84 -15.57
N ILE A 170 11.18 4.60 -16.04
CA ILE A 170 10.28 4.30 -17.16
C ILE A 170 8.82 4.43 -16.70
N GLU A 171 8.47 3.84 -15.56
CA GLU A 171 7.10 3.87 -15.02
C GLU A 171 6.63 5.30 -14.71
N GLU A 172 7.52 6.15 -14.18
CA GLU A 172 7.25 7.57 -13.94
C GLU A 172 7.00 8.33 -15.25
N MET A 173 7.80 8.07 -16.29
CA MET A 173 7.58 8.67 -17.61
C MET A 173 6.26 8.22 -18.27
N MET A 174 5.68 7.10 -17.87
CA MET A 174 4.38 6.64 -18.40
C MET A 174 3.18 7.46 -17.86
N VAL A 175 3.37 8.24 -16.80
CA VAL A 175 2.29 9.06 -16.25
C VAL A 175 2.19 10.38 -17.02
N GLU A 176 1.25 10.46 -17.95
CA GLU A 176 1.04 11.66 -18.80
C GLU A 176 0.39 12.82 -18.05
N GLU A 177 -0.74 12.55 -17.42
CA GLU A 177 -1.60 13.54 -16.79
C GLU A 177 -2.03 13.04 -15.42
N PHE A 178 -2.40 13.97 -14.55
CA PHE A 178 -2.95 13.61 -13.27
C PHE A 178 -4.31 12.89 -13.46
N PRO A 179 -4.53 11.70 -12.88
CA PRO A 179 -5.54 10.75 -13.36
C PRO A 179 -7.01 11.17 -13.09
N TYR A 180 -7.25 12.18 -12.26
CA TYR A 180 -8.61 12.61 -11.90
C TYR A 180 -8.64 14.04 -11.35
N GLU A 181 -9.80 14.69 -11.44
CA GLU A 181 -10.04 15.98 -10.79
C GLU A 181 -10.35 15.82 -9.30
N VAL A 182 -9.73 16.65 -8.47
CA VAL A 182 -10.06 16.75 -7.04
C VAL A 182 -11.41 17.46 -6.91
N PRO A 183 -12.32 17.02 -6.02
CA PRO A 183 -13.61 17.68 -5.82
C PRO A 183 -13.48 19.19 -5.59
N ALA A 184 -14.39 19.97 -6.19
CA ALA A 184 -14.35 21.43 -6.13
C ALA A 184 -14.44 22.01 -4.70
N GLU A 185 -14.99 21.26 -3.76
CA GLU A 185 -15.03 21.61 -2.33
C GLU A 185 -13.66 21.60 -1.64
N TYR A 186 -12.62 21.04 -2.28
CA TYR A 186 -11.24 21.04 -1.81
C TYR A 186 -10.29 21.82 -2.75
N ALA A 187 -10.84 22.64 -3.65
CA ALA A 187 -10.06 23.41 -4.61
C ALA A 187 -9.25 24.56 -3.98
N ASP A 188 -9.62 24.94 -2.76
CA ASP A 188 -8.97 25.94 -1.92
C ASP A 188 -7.87 25.34 -1.00
N LEU A 189 -7.64 24.03 -1.06
CA LEU A 189 -6.55 23.35 -0.36
C LEU A 189 -5.36 23.12 -1.30
N PRO A 190 -4.11 23.10 -0.77
CA PRO A 190 -2.95 22.70 -1.55
C PRO A 190 -3.10 21.27 -2.07
N GLN A 191 -2.69 21.00 -3.31
CA GLN A 191 -2.80 19.68 -3.93
C GLN A 191 -1.45 19.25 -4.50
N LEU A 192 -1.02 18.01 -4.24
CA LEU A 192 0.14 17.43 -4.90
C LEU A 192 -0.31 16.67 -6.15
N LYS A 193 0.03 17.19 -7.33
CA LYS A 193 -0.33 16.61 -8.64
C LYS A 193 0.77 15.73 -9.22
N GLY A 194 1.34 14.88 -8.38
CA GLY A 194 2.45 14.00 -8.72
C GLY A 194 3.05 13.39 -7.47
N ARG A 195 4.37 13.23 -7.45
CA ARG A 195 5.14 12.83 -6.27
C ARG A 195 6.10 13.93 -5.83
N SER A 196 6.48 13.88 -4.57
CA SER A 196 7.56 14.70 -4.04
C SER A 196 8.39 13.87 -3.07
N THR A 197 9.69 14.12 -3.03
CA THR A 197 10.60 13.53 -2.05
C THR A 197 10.94 14.59 -1.01
N VAL A 198 10.71 14.26 0.26
CA VAL A 198 11.00 15.12 1.41
C VAL A 198 12.10 14.48 2.24
N GLU A 199 13.22 15.18 2.40
CA GLU A 199 14.28 14.82 3.34
C GLU A 199 13.92 15.41 4.72
N VAL A 200 13.84 14.54 5.73
CA VAL A 200 13.56 14.91 7.12
C VAL A 200 14.80 14.64 7.96
N GLU A 201 15.49 15.69 8.37
CA GLU A 201 16.58 15.59 9.33
C GLU A 201 15.99 15.43 10.74
N THR A 202 16.36 14.37 11.45
CA THR A 202 15.98 14.14 12.84
C THR A 202 17.20 14.12 13.75
N THR A 203 16.99 14.09 15.06
CA THR A 203 18.08 13.94 16.04
C THR A 203 18.85 12.61 15.96
N GLN A 204 18.30 11.60 15.28
CA GLN A 204 18.95 10.28 15.10
C GLN A 204 19.52 10.07 13.70
N GLY A 205 19.22 10.95 12.74
CA GLY A 205 19.63 10.82 11.34
C GLY A 205 18.52 11.25 10.37
N ASN A 206 18.76 11.05 9.08
CA ASN A 206 17.87 11.52 8.03
C ASN A 206 16.89 10.42 7.62
N LEU A 207 15.67 10.82 7.28
CA LEU A 207 14.64 9.99 6.67
C LEU A 207 14.27 10.60 5.32
N ASP A 208 14.19 9.78 4.27
CA ASP A 208 13.65 10.23 2.99
C ASP A 208 12.23 9.70 2.84
N ILE A 209 11.28 10.60 2.62
CA ILE A 209 9.86 10.28 2.46
C ILE A 209 9.45 10.58 1.03
N VAL A 210 8.95 9.57 0.32
CA VAL A 210 8.23 9.81 -0.94
C VAL A 210 6.75 9.99 -0.64
N VAL A 211 6.25 11.16 -1.00
CA VAL A 211 4.87 11.61 -0.84
C VAL A 211 4.12 11.35 -2.15
N ASP A 212 2.99 10.62 -2.10
CA ASP A 212 2.23 10.15 -3.26
C ASP A 212 0.92 10.93 -3.45
N GLY A 213 0.98 11.98 -4.27
CA GLY A 213 -0.19 12.77 -4.64
C GLY A 213 -1.13 12.06 -5.63
N TYR A 214 -0.68 11.01 -6.32
CA TYR A 214 -1.56 10.23 -7.20
C TYR A 214 -2.67 9.49 -6.43
N SER A 215 -2.40 9.06 -5.20
CA SER A 215 -3.39 8.38 -4.36
C SER A 215 -4.04 9.28 -3.32
N ALA A 216 -3.33 10.30 -2.83
CA ALA A 216 -3.78 11.19 -1.76
C ALA A 216 -3.41 12.67 -2.02
N PRO A 217 -3.96 13.30 -3.07
CA PRO A 217 -3.50 14.62 -3.54
C PRO A 217 -3.69 15.75 -2.53
N VAL A 218 -4.76 15.74 -1.73
CA VAL A 218 -5.07 16.86 -0.82
C VAL A 218 -4.20 16.77 0.43
N THR A 219 -4.05 15.57 0.98
CA THR A 219 -3.25 15.25 2.16
C THR A 219 -1.77 15.43 1.85
N ALA A 220 -1.31 14.88 0.73
CA ALA A 220 0.05 15.04 0.23
C ALA A 220 0.36 16.51 -0.06
N GLY A 221 -0.55 17.22 -0.74
CA GLY A 221 -0.39 18.64 -1.03
C GLY A 221 -0.27 19.48 0.23
N ASN A 222 -1.13 19.24 1.22
CA ASN A 222 -1.06 19.91 2.50
C ASN A 222 0.26 19.62 3.24
N PHE A 223 0.71 18.35 3.27
CA PHE A 223 1.99 18.01 3.91
C PHE A 223 3.17 18.75 3.24
N VAL A 224 3.26 18.71 1.91
CA VAL A 224 4.34 19.36 1.15
C VAL A 224 4.29 20.89 1.31
N ASP A 225 3.10 21.51 1.27
CA ASP A 225 2.94 22.96 1.54
C ASP A 225 3.42 23.34 2.96
N LEU A 226 3.20 22.49 3.96
CA LEU A 226 3.68 22.74 5.32
C LEU A 226 5.19 22.54 5.47
N VAL A 227 5.78 21.59 4.74
CA VAL A 227 7.25 21.45 4.62
C VAL A 227 7.86 22.71 4.01
N GLU A 228 7.33 23.20 2.89
CA GLU A 228 7.80 24.42 2.21
C GLU A 228 7.71 25.68 3.09
N ARG A 229 6.79 25.69 4.06
CA ARG A 229 6.65 26.78 5.04
C ARG A 229 7.60 26.65 6.23
N GLY A 230 8.39 25.58 6.32
CA GLY A 230 9.21 25.24 7.49
C GLY A 230 8.36 24.94 8.74
N PHE A 231 7.11 24.52 8.57
CA PHE A 231 6.18 24.32 9.70
C PHE A 231 6.65 23.21 10.65
N TYR A 232 7.26 22.16 10.08
CA TYR A 232 7.71 21.00 10.84
C TYR A 232 9.06 21.17 11.54
N ASP A 233 9.78 22.26 11.25
CA ASP A 233 11.12 22.49 11.77
C ASP A 233 11.12 22.66 13.29
N GLY A 234 11.87 21.80 13.97
CA GLY A 234 12.00 21.81 15.42
C GLY A 234 10.86 21.15 16.18
N LEU A 235 9.83 20.60 15.50
CA LEU A 235 8.72 19.93 16.18
C LEU A 235 9.12 18.59 16.78
N GLU A 236 8.63 18.32 17.99
CA GLU A 236 8.89 17.11 18.77
C GLU A 236 8.04 15.93 18.28
N PHE A 237 8.47 14.71 18.59
CA PHE A 237 7.61 13.53 18.50
C PHE A 237 6.74 13.46 19.77
N ILE A 238 5.44 13.69 19.62
CA ILE A 238 4.52 13.86 20.74
C ILE A 238 3.94 12.55 21.29
N ARG A 239 4.11 11.45 20.55
CA ARG A 239 3.60 10.13 20.93
C ARG A 239 4.39 9.04 20.22
N ALA A 240 4.98 8.13 20.99
CA ALA A 240 5.62 6.92 20.51
C ALA A 240 4.98 5.68 21.16
N GLU A 241 4.09 5.04 20.42
CA GLU A 241 3.53 3.74 20.78
C GLU A 241 4.17 2.62 19.95
N ASP A 242 3.89 1.37 20.32
CA ASP A 242 4.51 0.17 19.72
C ASP A 242 4.45 0.12 18.18
N PHE A 243 3.48 0.80 17.55
CA PHE A 243 3.27 0.79 16.10
C PHE A 243 3.17 2.19 15.47
N VAL A 244 3.23 3.27 16.25
CA VAL A 244 2.99 4.64 15.79
C VAL A 244 4.01 5.60 16.41
N LEU A 245 4.64 6.42 15.59
CA LEU A 245 5.40 7.59 16.02
C LEU A 245 4.78 8.84 15.41
N GLN A 246 4.17 9.69 16.24
CA GLN A 246 3.37 10.85 15.81
C GLN A 246 4.09 12.17 16.08
N THR A 247 3.95 13.12 15.16
CA THR A 247 4.52 14.47 15.22
C THR A 247 3.62 15.47 14.47
N GLY A 248 4.08 16.70 14.26
CA GLY A 248 3.37 17.75 13.52
C GLY A 248 2.38 18.56 14.34
N ASP A 249 2.44 18.44 15.67
CA ASP A 249 1.65 19.25 16.60
C ASP A 249 2.38 20.58 16.89
N PRO A 250 1.78 21.74 16.61
CA PRO A 250 2.44 23.02 16.83
C PRO A 250 2.59 23.33 18.32
N PRO A 251 3.63 24.07 18.73
CA PRO A 251 3.75 24.52 20.11
C PRO A 251 2.64 25.53 20.44
N GLY A 252 1.94 25.33 21.56
CA GLY A 252 0.96 26.29 22.08
C GLY A 252 -0.41 25.67 22.34
N SER A 253 -1.46 26.45 22.11
CA SER A 253 -2.87 26.02 22.27
C SER A 253 -3.52 25.55 20.96
N GLU A 254 -2.85 25.73 19.84
CA GLU A 254 -3.35 25.28 18.55
C GLU A 254 -3.16 23.77 18.42
N GLU A 255 -4.15 23.07 17.86
CA GLU A 255 -4.12 21.61 17.68
C GLU A 255 -3.79 21.20 16.23
N GLY A 256 -3.36 22.17 15.41
CA GLY A 256 -3.04 21.97 14.00
C GLY A 256 -2.65 23.27 13.30
N PHE A 257 -2.59 23.25 11.96
CA PHE A 257 -2.19 24.42 11.20
C PHE A 257 -3.31 25.47 11.14
N ILE A 258 -3.01 26.68 11.59
CA ILE A 258 -3.85 27.87 11.40
C ILE A 258 -3.32 28.64 10.20
N ASP A 259 -4.16 28.82 9.17
CA ASP A 259 -3.75 29.55 7.98
C ASP A 259 -3.51 31.03 8.33
N PRO A 260 -2.30 31.58 8.13
CA PRO A 260 -1.99 32.95 8.53
C PRO A 260 -2.75 34.00 7.71
N LYS A 261 -3.31 33.65 6.56
CA LYS A 261 -4.11 34.55 5.72
C LYS A 261 -5.55 34.68 6.23
N THR A 262 -6.14 33.57 6.69
CA THR A 262 -7.56 33.56 7.14
C THR A 262 -7.69 33.64 8.66
N GLY A 263 -6.68 33.19 9.40
CA GLY A 263 -6.74 32.98 10.85
C GLY A 263 -7.58 31.77 11.24
N GLU A 264 -7.87 30.86 10.30
CA GLU A 264 -8.74 29.70 10.51
C GLU A 264 -7.95 28.39 10.48
N TYR A 265 -8.47 27.38 11.17
CA TYR A 265 -7.93 26.03 11.14
C TYR A 265 -8.05 25.42 9.74
N ARG A 266 -6.94 24.97 9.17
CA ARG A 266 -6.94 24.29 7.89
C ARG A 266 -7.22 22.81 8.10
N SER A 267 -8.46 22.41 7.81
CA SER A 267 -8.92 21.03 7.81
C SER A 267 -8.66 20.38 6.45
N VAL A 268 -8.13 19.16 6.43
CA VAL A 268 -8.03 18.31 5.23
C VAL A 268 -8.95 17.10 5.36
N PRO A 269 -9.63 16.70 4.26
CA PRO A 269 -10.49 15.52 4.28
C PRO A 269 -9.66 14.25 4.42
N MET A 270 -10.21 13.26 5.11
CA MET A 270 -9.79 11.87 4.92
C MET A 270 -9.93 11.52 3.44
N GLU A 271 -8.88 11.00 2.83
CA GLU A 271 -8.94 10.49 1.46
C GLU A 271 -8.27 9.13 1.36
N VAL A 272 -8.91 8.22 0.63
CA VAL A 272 -8.36 6.88 0.37
C VAL A 272 -8.71 6.46 -1.05
N LEU A 273 -7.69 6.31 -1.88
CA LEU A 273 -7.82 5.62 -3.17
C LEU A 273 -7.82 4.10 -2.93
N VAL A 274 -8.81 3.42 -3.49
CA VAL A 274 -8.93 1.95 -3.43
C VAL A 274 -8.55 1.34 -4.77
N ARG A 275 -7.89 0.18 -4.75
CA ARG A 275 -7.55 -0.57 -5.96
C ARG A 275 -8.77 -0.79 -6.86
N GLY A 276 -8.65 -0.35 -8.11
CA GLY A 276 -9.70 -0.45 -9.13
C GLY A 276 -10.67 0.73 -9.18
N ASP A 277 -10.59 1.68 -8.24
CA ASP A 277 -11.33 2.93 -8.34
C ASP A 277 -10.61 3.93 -9.24
N SER A 278 -11.38 4.81 -9.88
CA SER A 278 -10.84 5.88 -10.73
C SER A 278 -10.45 7.14 -9.95
N LYS A 279 -10.88 7.27 -8.69
CA LYS A 279 -10.58 8.42 -7.82
C LYS A 279 -10.72 8.07 -6.33
N PRO A 280 -10.13 8.86 -5.41
CA PRO A 280 -10.25 8.61 -3.99
C PRO A 280 -11.67 8.75 -3.47
N THR A 281 -11.96 8.02 -2.40
CA THR A 281 -13.11 8.29 -1.53
C THR A 281 -12.70 9.38 -0.54
N TYR A 282 -13.48 10.45 -0.44
CA TYR A 282 -13.19 11.61 0.41
C TYR A 282 -14.16 11.73 1.59
N GLY A 283 -13.67 12.25 2.70
CA GLY A 283 -14.41 12.69 3.88
C GLY A 283 -15.14 11.62 4.67
N VAL A 284 -14.86 10.34 4.41
CA VAL A 284 -15.40 9.19 5.13
C VAL A 284 -14.35 8.09 5.25
N THR A 285 -14.45 7.28 6.28
CA THR A 285 -13.67 6.04 6.36
C THR A 285 -14.24 4.98 5.40
N LEU A 286 -13.41 4.00 5.02
CA LEU A 286 -13.90 2.86 4.22
C LEU A 286 -14.94 2.04 4.99
N GLU A 287 -14.85 2.00 6.31
CA GLU A 287 -15.85 1.33 7.17
C GLU A 287 -17.22 2.02 7.06
N GLU A 288 -17.27 3.34 7.21
CA GLU A 288 -18.50 4.13 7.09
C GLU A 288 -19.06 4.09 5.66
N ALA A 289 -18.20 4.00 4.65
CA ALA A 289 -18.60 3.79 3.26
C ALA A 289 -19.08 2.35 2.96
N GLY A 290 -19.06 1.44 3.94
CA GLY A 290 -19.49 0.04 3.78
C GLY A 290 -18.49 -0.84 3.01
N ARG A 291 -17.23 -0.42 2.89
CA ARG A 291 -16.17 -1.03 2.08
C ARG A 291 -15.15 -1.81 2.93
N TYR A 292 -15.62 -2.70 3.81
CA TYR A 292 -14.81 -3.44 4.78
C TYR A 292 -13.67 -4.31 4.22
N ARG A 293 -13.73 -4.67 2.93
CA ARG A 293 -12.75 -5.54 2.26
C ARG A 293 -12.02 -4.84 1.12
N ALA A 294 -12.23 -3.53 0.97
CA ALA A 294 -11.50 -2.73 0.00
C ALA A 294 -10.01 -2.69 0.37
N GLN A 295 -9.16 -2.74 -0.65
CA GLN A 295 -7.72 -2.67 -0.49
C GLN A 295 -7.28 -1.27 -0.89
N PRO A 296 -6.79 -0.43 0.05
CA PRO A 296 -6.20 0.84 -0.29
C PRO A 296 -5.06 0.69 -1.31
N MET A 297 -4.90 1.69 -2.17
CA MET A 297 -3.72 1.81 -3.03
C MET A 297 -2.45 1.98 -2.19
N LEU A 298 -2.54 2.75 -1.11
CA LEU A 298 -1.49 2.92 -0.10
C LEU A 298 -1.91 2.24 1.21
N PRO A 299 -1.53 0.96 1.44
CA PRO A 299 -1.85 0.23 2.67
C PRO A 299 -0.81 0.42 3.79
N PHE A 300 -1.21 0.22 5.05
CA PHE A 300 -0.31 0.06 6.19
C PHE A 300 0.36 -1.33 6.23
N SER A 301 0.99 -1.74 5.12
CA SER A 301 1.72 -3.01 5.04
C SER A 301 3.25 -2.85 5.14
N ALA A 302 3.77 -1.63 4.96
CA ALA A 302 5.19 -1.33 5.10
C ALA A 302 5.49 -0.56 6.39
N ASN A 303 6.60 -0.92 7.04
CA ASN A 303 7.24 -0.06 8.02
C ASN A 303 7.62 1.26 7.32
N GLY A 304 7.34 2.39 7.96
CA GLY A 304 7.58 3.71 7.39
C GLY A 304 6.42 4.25 6.56
N ALA A 305 5.24 3.60 6.54
CA ALA A 305 4.04 4.24 5.99
C ALA A 305 3.74 5.53 6.76
N VAL A 306 3.48 6.61 6.04
CA VAL A 306 3.22 7.94 6.60
C VAL A 306 1.75 8.28 6.39
N ALA A 307 1.06 8.59 7.49
CA ALA A 307 -0.38 8.83 7.46
C ALA A 307 -0.78 10.06 8.27
N MET A 308 -1.83 10.73 7.80
CA MET A 308 -2.37 11.92 8.45
C MET A 308 -3.10 11.55 9.74
N ALA A 309 -2.73 12.19 10.84
CA ALA A 309 -3.46 12.09 12.09
C ALA A 309 -4.69 13.02 12.05
N ARG A 310 -5.68 12.74 12.89
CA ARG A 310 -6.89 13.56 12.99
C ARG A 310 -7.46 13.57 14.40
N PRO A 311 -8.13 14.65 14.82
CA PRO A 311 -8.76 14.76 16.11
C PRO A 311 -10.00 13.86 16.20
N GLY A 312 -10.03 13.00 17.22
CA GLY A 312 -11.18 12.16 17.53
C GLY A 312 -11.59 11.23 16.37
N ILE A 313 -12.86 11.28 16.00
CA ILE A 313 -13.44 10.41 14.96
C ILE A 313 -13.81 11.16 13.68
N ASP A 314 -13.58 12.48 13.61
CA ASP A 314 -13.96 13.28 12.45
C ASP A 314 -13.06 12.95 11.25
N PRO A 315 -13.58 12.33 10.18
CA PRO A 315 -12.78 12.04 9.00
C PRO A 315 -12.22 13.30 8.34
N ASN A 316 -12.84 14.47 8.52
CA ASN A 316 -12.36 15.71 7.91
C ASN A 316 -11.48 16.56 8.83
N GLY A 317 -11.13 16.07 10.02
CA GLY A 317 -10.41 16.85 11.01
C GLY A 317 -8.88 16.88 10.84
N GLY A 318 -8.31 16.20 9.84
CA GLY A 318 -6.85 16.20 9.66
C GLY A 318 -6.30 17.61 9.41
N SER A 319 -5.06 17.87 9.78
CA SER A 319 -4.42 19.18 9.53
C SER A 319 -2.91 19.04 9.37
N SER A 320 -2.11 19.30 10.42
CA SER A 320 -0.65 19.24 10.35
C SER A 320 -0.05 17.97 10.93
N GLN A 321 -0.73 17.35 11.90
CA GLN A 321 -0.21 16.19 12.61
C GLN A 321 -0.21 14.95 11.73
N PHE A 322 0.90 14.23 11.69
CA PHE A 322 1.02 12.97 10.96
C PHE A 322 1.79 11.96 11.80
N PHE A 323 1.78 10.69 11.37
CA PHE A 323 2.53 9.66 12.04
C PHE A 323 3.19 8.68 11.09
N PHE A 324 4.30 8.14 11.56
CA PHE A 324 4.99 7.02 10.96
C PHE A 324 4.45 5.71 11.55
N PHE A 325 4.14 4.77 10.67
CA PHE A 325 3.79 3.41 11.06
C PHE A 325 5.07 2.59 11.26
N LYS A 326 5.38 2.25 12.51
CA LYS A 326 6.63 1.54 12.89
C LYS A 326 6.50 0.02 12.85
N TYR A 327 5.35 -0.50 12.43
CA TYR A 327 5.06 -1.91 12.55
C TYR A 327 5.59 -2.73 11.38
N ASP A 328 6.22 -3.87 11.68
CA ASP A 328 6.69 -4.82 10.68
C ASP A 328 5.64 -5.93 10.46
N SER A 329 4.97 -5.87 9.31
CA SER A 329 3.93 -6.83 8.94
C SER A 329 4.46 -8.25 8.71
N GLU A 330 5.78 -8.46 8.58
CA GLU A 330 6.39 -9.80 8.48
C GLU A 330 6.30 -10.59 9.80
N LEU A 331 6.12 -9.90 10.92
CA LEU A 331 5.98 -10.48 12.25
C LEU A 331 4.51 -10.70 12.65
N THR A 332 3.57 -10.39 11.75
CA THR A 332 2.14 -10.29 12.06
C THR A 332 1.33 -11.30 11.27
N PRO A 333 0.36 -12.00 11.90
CA PRO A 333 -0.55 -12.87 11.18
C PRO A 333 -1.28 -12.12 10.04
N PRO A 334 -1.39 -12.71 8.84
CA PRO A 334 -2.15 -12.13 7.75
C PRO A 334 -3.60 -11.84 8.17
N GLY A 335 -4.11 -10.65 7.84
CA GLY A 335 -5.55 -10.36 7.87
C GLY A 335 -6.08 -9.51 9.02
N PHE A 336 -5.24 -8.74 9.74
CA PHE A 336 -5.74 -7.74 10.70
C PHE A 336 -4.95 -6.42 10.66
N ASN A 337 -4.86 -5.82 9.48
CA ASN A 337 -4.53 -4.39 9.40
C ASN A 337 -5.80 -3.60 9.77
N VAL A 338 -5.85 -3.05 10.98
CA VAL A 338 -6.99 -2.27 11.49
C VAL A 338 -6.95 -0.80 11.08
N MET A 339 -5.83 -0.34 10.52
CA MET A 339 -5.59 1.06 10.19
C MET A 339 -6.02 1.38 8.74
N ASP A 340 -5.94 0.39 7.84
CA ASP A 340 -6.39 0.54 6.45
C ASP A 340 -7.83 1.03 6.37
N GLY A 341 -8.03 2.08 5.58
CA GLY A 341 -9.34 2.72 5.41
C GLY A 341 -9.81 3.56 6.58
N ARG A 342 -9.05 3.64 7.68
CA ARG A 342 -9.31 4.55 8.81
C ARG A 342 -8.45 5.79 8.80
N TYR A 343 -7.27 5.76 8.19
CA TYR A 343 -6.38 6.91 8.01
C TYR A 343 -5.95 7.08 6.56
N ALA A 344 -5.63 8.30 6.16
CA ALA A 344 -5.09 8.63 4.84
C ALA A 344 -3.58 8.41 4.87
N VAL A 345 -3.12 7.28 4.33
CA VAL A 345 -1.70 7.09 4.01
C VAL A 345 -1.41 7.95 2.79
N PHE A 346 -0.36 8.76 2.85
CA PHE A 346 0.00 9.70 1.78
C PHE A 346 1.46 9.58 1.34
N GLY A 347 2.23 8.67 1.93
CA GLY A 347 3.63 8.47 1.55
C GLY A 347 4.29 7.33 2.33
N TYR A 348 5.55 7.09 2.01
CA TYR A 348 6.38 6.13 2.73
C TYR A 348 7.81 6.63 2.91
N VAL A 349 8.42 6.25 4.02
CA VAL A 349 9.87 6.34 4.23
C VAL A 349 10.55 5.33 3.30
N VAL A 350 11.39 5.83 2.39
CA VAL A 350 12.14 5.03 1.41
C VAL A 350 13.63 4.89 1.76
N GLU A 351 14.18 5.83 2.53
CA GLU A 351 15.52 5.74 3.14
C GLU A 351 15.48 6.11 4.62
N GLY A 352 16.38 5.53 5.43
CA GLY A 352 16.43 5.76 6.87
C GLY A 352 15.43 4.94 7.71
N GLY A 353 14.88 3.86 7.17
CA GLY A 353 13.95 2.98 7.91
C GLY A 353 14.53 2.41 9.21
N GLU A 354 15.84 2.17 9.26
CA GLU A 354 16.56 1.80 10.48
C GLU A 354 16.63 2.93 11.51
N ILE A 355 16.74 4.19 11.07
CA ILE A 355 16.73 5.37 11.94
C ILE A 355 15.33 5.55 12.53
N LEU A 356 14.29 5.35 11.72
CA LEU A 356 12.90 5.39 12.19
C LEU A 356 12.65 4.41 13.34
N ALA A 357 13.28 3.24 13.32
CA ALA A 357 13.17 2.27 14.40
C ALA A 357 13.69 2.81 15.75
N ASP A 358 14.75 3.61 15.72
CA ASP A 358 15.43 4.16 16.90
C ASP A 358 14.80 5.46 17.45
N LEU A 359 13.95 6.13 16.66
CA LEU A 359 13.27 7.37 17.10
C LEU A 359 12.23 7.14 18.22
N SER A 360 12.16 8.11 19.12
CA SER A 360 11.32 8.13 20.34
C SER A 360 10.71 9.51 20.62
N GLU A 361 9.96 9.66 21.73
CA GLU A 361 9.41 10.95 22.19
C GLU A 361 10.47 11.96 22.64
N ASP A 362 11.71 11.51 22.89
CA ASP A 362 12.84 12.39 23.25
C ASP A 362 13.50 13.03 22.01
N ASP A 363 13.05 12.64 20.82
CA ASP A 363 13.59 13.08 19.54
C ASP A 363 12.72 14.17 18.90
N LYS A 364 13.23 14.79 17.84
CA LYS A 364 12.50 15.80 17.08
C LYS A 364 12.91 15.85 15.61
N ILE A 365 12.06 16.48 14.81
CA ILE A 365 12.41 16.97 13.49
C ILE A 365 13.33 18.17 13.66
N VAL A 366 14.53 18.11 13.12
CA VAL A 366 15.46 19.24 13.05
C VAL A 366 15.08 20.15 11.90
N SER A 367 14.86 19.58 10.72
CA SER A 367 14.29 20.27 9.55
C SER A 367 13.60 19.28 8.61
N ALA A 368 12.68 19.78 7.79
CA ALA A 368 12.11 19.04 6.66
C ALA A 368 12.22 19.87 5.38
N GLN A 369 12.67 19.28 4.28
CA GLN A 369 12.89 19.98 3.01
C GLN A 369 12.42 19.15 1.83
N VAL A 370 11.72 19.77 0.88
CA VAL A 370 11.43 19.15 -0.41
C VAL A 370 12.73 19.12 -1.22
N VAL A 371 13.16 17.93 -1.64
CA VAL A 371 14.38 17.74 -2.44
C VAL A 371 14.06 17.41 -3.90
N GLU A 372 12.88 16.88 -4.18
CA GLU A 372 12.39 16.58 -5.53
C GLU A 372 10.86 16.76 -5.62
N GLY A 373 10.36 17.15 -6.80
CA GLY A 373 8.93 17.20 -7.09
C GLY A 373 8.18 18.39 -6.48
N GLU A 374 8.88 19.47 -6.14
CA GLU A 374 8.28 20.73 -5.68
C GLU A 374 7.31 21.30 -6.72
N GLU A 375 7.63 21.15 -8.02
CA GLU A 375 6.82 21.60 -9.14
C GLU A 375 5.45 20.91 -9.24
N ASN A 376 5.28 19.77 -8.56
CA ASN A 376 4.01 19.05 -8.51
C ASN A 376 3.06 19.64 -7.47
N LEU A 377 3.52 20.53 -6.59
CA LEU A 377 2.66 21.23 -5.63
C LEU A 377 1.87 22.32 -6.34
N VAL A 378 0.54 22.17 -6.33
CA VAL A 378 -0.39 23.18 -6.84
C VAL A 378 -0.92 23.97 -5.65
N GLU A 379 -0.56 25.25 -5.60
CA GLU A 379 -1.09 26.18 -4.62
C GLU A 379 -2.61 26.35 -4.79
N PRO A 380 -3.36 26.61 -3.70
CA PRO A 380 -4.76 26.96 -3.76
C PRO A 380 -5.03 28.07 -4.78
N GLN A 381 -6.00 27.86 -5.67
CA GLN A 381 -6.53 28.97 -6.44
C GLN A 381 -7.29 29.86 -5.46
N VAL A 382 -6.66 30.96 -5.03
CA VAL A 382 -7.35 31.98 -4.24
C VAL A 382 -8.57 32.40 -5.07
N ALA A 383 -9.77 32.03 -4.61
CA ALA A 383 -10.99 32.59 -5.16
C ALA A 383 -10.83 34.11 -5.03
N GLN A 384 -10.63 34.80 -6.16
CA GLN A 384 -10.56 36.25 -6.15
C GLN A 384 -11.85 36.74 -5.51
N ALA A 385 -11.74 37.30 -4.31
CA ALA A 385 -12.84 37.94 -3.61
C ALA A 385 -13.47 38.93 -4.60
N SER A 386 -14.67 38.59 -5.08
CA SER A 386 -15.44 39.40 -6.03
C SER A 386 -16.13 40.55 -5.32
#